data_AF-A0A524AWB4-F1
#
_entry.id   AF-A0A524AWB4-F1
#
_cell.length_a   1.000
_cell.length_b   1.000
_cell.length_c   1.000
_cell.angle_alpha   90.00
_cell.angle_beta   90.00
_cell.angle_gamma   90.00
#
_symmetry.space_group_name_H-M   'P 1'
#
loop_
_entity.id
_entity.type
_entity.pdbx_description
1 polymer ?
#
loop_
_entity_poly.entity_id
_entity_poly.type
_entity_poly.pdbx_seq_one_letter_code
_entity_poly.pdbx_strand_id
1 'polypeptide(L)'
;MGVTIHYSGHLDDPAKLPELLLGVKRFCFKRGWACREVDERIIGQAERFMFNEVDVSGQLKDGALVDGKDVYYDTEAFDVDDHIRGLIIDVYPDCETVHLLFNRQGLLRGYDPQAPGYYTEQEYFFVKTQFAPIEVHIAICELLRFVKDNYMPGLKVTDEGWYWETGDREKLAMHLGFISDKMRELMETKLEEFKQFLSEKYGSDEPRIEMGKKIEVRDPPWKEDWGQSAGEN
;
A
#
# COMPACT_ATOMS: atom_id res chain seq x y z
N MET A 1 8.44 3.47 10.87
CA MET A 1 7.61 4.70 10.95
C MET A 1 7.87 5.53 9.73
N GLY A 2 6.83 6.01 9.06
CA GLY A 2 6.96 6.75 7.81
C GLY A 2 5.60 7.25 7.37
N VAL A 3 5.53 8.44 6.75
CA VAL A 3 4.25 9.10 6.48
C VAL A 3 3.47 8.39 5.37
N THR A 4 2.34 7.80 5.75
CA THR A 4 1.44 7.05 4.88
C THR A 4 0.04 7.65 4.82
N ILE A 5 -0.61 7.46 3.67
CA ILE A 5 -2.04 7.70 3.49
C ILE A 5 -2.70 6.35 3.34
N HIS A 6 -3.54 5.96 4.30
CA HIS A 6 -4.32 4.73 4.30
C HIS A 6 -5.73 5.00 3.78
N TYR A 7 -6.29 4.07 3.02
CA TYR A 7 -7.64 4.22 2.49
C TYR A 7 -8.34 2.88 2.24
N SER A 8 -9.66 2.89 2.43
CA SER A 8 -10.55 1.77 2.15
C SER A 8 -11.97 2.27 1.89
N GLY A 9 -12.78 1.47 1.20
CA GLY A 9 -14.14 1.89 0.88
C GLY A 9 -14.85 0.94 -0.06
N HIS A 10 -16.04 1.36 -0.48
CA HIS A 10 -16.84 0.67 -1.48
C HIS A 10 -17.67 1.70 -2.24
N LEU A 11 -17.93 1.42 -3.51
CA LEU A 11 -18.85 2.19 -4.32
C LEU A 11 -20.28 1.93 -3.86
N ASP A 12 -21.07 2.99 -3.70
CA ASP A 12 -22.50 2.88 -3.42
C ASP A 12 -23.26 2.22 -4.59
N ASP A 13 -22.74 2.39 -5.81
CA ASP A 13 -23.25 1.80 -7.04
C ASP A 13 -22.08 1.29 -7.91
N PRO A 14 -21.86 -0.04 -7.99
CA PRO A 14 -20.82 -0.64 -8.82
C PRO A 14 -20.92 -0.30 -10.31
N ALA A 15 -22.11 0.08 -10.81
CA ALA A 15 -22.28 0.49 -12.20
C ALA A 15 -21.56 1.81 -12.53
N LYS A 16 -21.19 2.60 -11.52
CA LYS A 16 -20.42 3.84 -11.67
C LYS A 16 -18.91 3.63 -11.85
N LEU A 17 -18.41 2.39 -11.70
CA LEU A 17 -16.99 2.10 -11.83
C LEU A 17 -16.38 2.65 -13.14
N PRO A 18 -16.96 2.44 -14.34
CA PRO A 18 -16.40 2.99 -15.58
C PRO A 18 -16.27 4.53 -15.57
N GLU A 19 -17.23 5.23 -14.98
CA GLU A 19 -17.22 6.68 -14.86
C GLU A 19 -16.11 7.15 -13.89
N LEU A 20 -15.98 6.49 -12.74
CA LEU A 20 -14.90 6.73 -11.78
C LEU A 20 -13.54 6.56 -12.46
N LEU A 21 -13.31 5.43 -13.14
CA LEU A 21 -12.02 5.14 -13.78
C LEU A 21 -11.71 6.18 -14.86
N LEU A 22 -12.70 6.61 -15.64
CA LEU A 22 -12.53 7.69 -16.61
C LEU A 22 -12.19 9.04 -15.94
N GLY A 23 -12.87 9.37 -14.84
CA GLY A 23 -12.62 10.56 -14.05
C GLY A 23 -11.19 10.59 -13.49
N VAL A 24 -10.75 9.47 -12.91
CA VAL A 24 -9.40 9.32 -12.37
C VAL A 24 -8.33 9.36 -13.48
N LYS A 25 -8.55 8.70 -14.62
CA LYS A 25 -7.63 8.80 -15.77
C LYS A 25 -7.46 10.25 -16.23
N ARG A 26 -8.55 11.02 -16.30
CA ARG A 26 -8.50 12.46 -16.63
C ARG A 26 -7.75 13.26 -15.57
N PHE A 27 -7.92 12.94 -14.29
CA PHE A 27 -7.18 13.55 -13.20
C PHE A 27 -5.67 13.32 -13.34
N CYS A 28 -5.27 12.07 -13.62
CA CYS A 28 -3.88 11.66 -13.80
C CYS A 28 -3.26 12.28 -15.06
N PHE A 29 -4.00 12.28 -16.18
CA PHE A 29 -3.56 12.89 -17.43
C PHE A 29 -3.21 14.37 -17.27
N LYS A 30 -4.02 15.14 -16.54
CA LYS A 30 -3.76 16.56 -16.26
C LYS A 30 -2.49 16.80 -15.43
N ARG A 31 -2.02 15.79 -14.69
CA ARG A 31 -0.81 15.84 -13.86
C ARG A 31 0.39 15.11 -14.47
N GLY A 32 0.22 14.51 -15.65
CA GLY A 32 1.27 13.73 -16.30
C GLY A 32 1.60 12.41 -15.58
N TRP A 33 0.68 11.88 -14.77
CA TRP A 33 0.88 10.62 -14.07
C TRP A 33 0.56 9.44 -14.97
N ALA A 34 1.38 8.38 -14.90
CA ALA A 34 1.12 7.15 -15.62
C ALA A 34 0.04 6.35 -14.90
N CYS A 35 -0.81 5.68 -15.67
CA CYS A 35 -1.85 4.80 -15.15
C CYS A 35 -1.82 3.48 -15.91
N ARG A 36 -1.82 2.38 -15.16
CA ARG A 36 -2.06 1.03 -15.68
C ARG A 36 -3.48 0.62 -15.34
N GLU A 37 -4.22 0.16 -16.34
CA GLU A 37 -5.52 -0.46 -16.14
C GLU A 37 -5.36 -1.89 -15.66
N VAL A 38 -6.24 -2.29 -14.76
CA VAL A 38 -6.36 -3.66 -14.27
C VAL A 38 -7.75 -4.16 -14.65
N ASP A 39 -7.79 -5.36 -15.21
CA ASP A 39 -9.01 -6.08 -15.58
C ASP A 39 -8.71 -7.59 -15.51
N GLU A 40 -8.85 -8.17 -14.32
CA GLU A 40 -8.30 -9.48 -13.99
C GLU A 40 -9.33 -10.35 -13.22
N ARG A 41 -9.54 -11.58 -13.67
CA ARG A 41 -10.34 -12.57 -12.93
C ARG A 41 -9.45 -13.32 -11.95
N ILE A 42 -9.85 -13.35 -10.68
CA ILE A 42 -9.14 -13.99 -9.59
C ILE A 42 -9.88 -15.27 -9.24
N ILE A 43 -9.24 -16.42 -9.47
CA ILE A 43 -9.80 -17.73 -9.14
C ILE A 43 -8.78 -18.51 -8.32
N GLY A 44 -9.21 -19.09 -7.20
CA GLY A 44 -8.36 -19.93 -6.36
C GLY A 44 -8.77 -19.86 -4.89
N GLN A 45 -7.77 -19.88 -4.01
CA GLN A 45 -7.94 -19.68 -2.57
C GLN A 45 -7.35 -18.33 -2.17
N ALA A 46 -8.05 -17.61 -1.31
CA ALA A 46 -7.59 -16.35 -0.76
C ALA A 46 -7.55 -16.42 0.77
N GLU A 47 -6.56 -15.76 1.36
CA GLU A 47 -6.45 -15.52 2.80
C GLU A 47 -6.74 -14.06 3.11
N ARG A 48 -7.57 -13.80 4.12
CA ARG A 48 -7.85 -12.45 4.63
C ARG A 48 -7.44 -12.35 6.09
N PHE A 49 -6.81 -11.24 6.46
CA PHE A 49 -6.57 -10.89 7.86
C PHE A 49 -7.84 -10.40 8.54
N MET A 50 -8.20 -11.06 9.63
CA MET A 50 -9.36 -10.75 10.47
C MET A 50 -8.87 -10.07 11.75
N PHE A 51 -9.22 -8.80 11.92
CA PHE A 51 -8.96 -8.09 13.18
C PHE A 51 -10.02 -8.49 14.19
N ASN A 52 -9.62 -9.18 15.26
CA ASN A 52 -10.53 -9.50 16.36
C ASN A 52 -10.61 -8.32 17.33
N GLU A 53 -11.83 -7.82 17.56
CA GLU A 53 -12.08 -6.87 18.64
C GLU A 53 -11.89 -7.59 19.98
N VAL A 54 -10.90 -7.16 20.76
CA VAL A 54 -10.74 -7.57 22.15
C VAL A 54 -11.77 -6.80 22.97
N ASP A 55 -12.64 -7.50 23.69
CA ASP A 55 -13.62 -6.83 24.55
C ASP A 55 -12.94 -6.12 25.74
N VAL A 56 -13.68 -5.28 26.46
CA VAL A 56 -13.17 -4.51 27.61
C VAL A 56 -12.65 -5.40 28.75
N SER A 57 -12.89 -6.71 28.69
CA SER A 57 -12.43 -7.72 29.65
C SER A 57 -11.15 -8.45 29.22
N GLY A 58 -10.63 -8.17 28.02
CA GLY A 58 -9.48 -8.87 27.47
C GLY A 58 -9.82 -10.26 26.95
N GLN A 59 -11.04 -10.51 26.46
CA GLN A 59 -11.43 -11.83 25.93
C GLN A 59 -11.60 -11.83 24.42
N LEU A 60 -11.03 -12.84 23.76
CA LEU A 60 -11.31 -13.18 22.37
C LEU A 60 -12.64 -13.92 22.24
N LYS A 61 -13.17 -14.00 21.02
CA LYS A 61 -14.44 -14.69 20.70
C LYS A 61 -14.46 -16.18 21.09
N ASP A 62 -13.30 -16.80 21.23
CA ASP A 62 -13.13 -18.21 21.66
C ASP A 62 -12.99 -18.37 23.19
N GLY A 63 -13.05 -17.28 23.95
CA GLY A 63 -12.91 -17.28 25.41
C GLY A 63 -11.47 -17.26 25.92
N ALA A 64 -10.47 -17.12 25.06
CA ALA A 64 -9.08 -16.97 25.49
C ALA A 64 -8.87 -15.61 26.17
N LEU A 65 -8.23 -15.64 27.35
CA LEU A 65 -7.81 -14.44 28.08
C LEU A 65 -6.57 -13.84 27.42
N VAL A 66 -6.63 -12.56 27.16
CA VAL A 66 -5.64 -11.76 26.46
C VAL A 66 -5.22 -10.59 27.35
N ASP A 67 -3.91 -10.43 27.55
CA ASP A 67 -3.37 -9.24 28.20
C ASP A 67 -3.65 -8.02 27.32
N GLY A 68 -4.16 -6.93 27.90
CA GLY A 68 -4.80 -5.80 27.22
C GLY A 68 -3.88 -4.92 26.36
N LYS A 69 -2.80 -5.47 25.81
CA LYS A 69 -1.80 -4.82 24.95
C LYS A 69 -1.54 -5.54 23.62
N ASP A 70 -2.09 -6.74 23.44
CA ASP A 70 -1.83 -7.54 22.24
C ASP A 70 -2.99 -7.44 21.23
N VAL A 71 -2.66 -7.06 19.99
CA VAL A 71 -3.60 -7.06 18.87
C VAL A 71 -3.59 -8.46 18.26
N TYR A 72 -4.70 -9.19 18.37
CA TYR A 72 -4.84 -10.52 17.77
C TYR A 72 -5.44 -10.38 16.37
N TYR A 73 -4.69 -10.84 15.39
CA TYR A 73 -5.18 -11.07 14.04
C TYR A 73 -5.34 -12.58 13.83
N ASP A 74 -6.48 -12.96 13.27
CA ASP A 74 -6.68 -14.30 12.73
C ASP A 74 -6.58 -14.22 11.19
N THR A 75 -6.42 -15.36 10.54
CA THR A 75 -6.45 -15.45 9.08
C THR A 75 -7.55 -16.40 8.66
N GLU A 76 -8.45 -15.93 7.80
CA GLU A 76 -9.51 -16.75 7.22
C GLU A 76 -9.16 -17.08 5.77
N ALA A 77 -9.15 -18.39 5.45
CA ALA A 77 -9.00 -18.88 4.08
C ALA A 77 -10.37 -19.16 3.46
N PHE A 78 -10.57 -18.77 2.20
CA PHE A 78 -11.81 -18.96 1.47
C PHE A 78 -11.57 -19.18 -0.04
N ASP A 79 -12.51 -19.86 -0.70
CA ASP A 79 -12.51 -19.96 -2.16
C ASP A 79 -12.91 -18.61 -2.79
N VAL A 80 -12.14 -18.16 -3.77
CA VAL A 80 -12.38 -16.91 -4.49
C VAL A 80 -12.64 -17.17 -5.97
N ASP A 81 -13.70 -16.53 -6.50
CA ASP A 81 -13.96 -16.32 -7.93
C ASP A 81 -14.47 -14.88 -8.10
N ASP A 82 -13.52 -13.94 -8.14
CA ASP A 82 -13.81 -12.51 -8.24
C ASP A 82 -13.23 -11.92 -9.53
N HIS A 83 -13.57 -10.66 -9.79
CA HIS A 83 -13.08 -9.92 -10.94
C HIS A 83 -12.72 -8.51 -10.50
N ILE A 84 -11.42 -8.24 -10.52
CA ILE A 84 -10.85 -6.95 -10.15
C ILE A 84 -10.73 -6.07 -11.38
N ARG A 85 -11.26 -4.86 -11.28
CA ARG A 85 -11.10 -3.80 -12.27
C ARG A 85 -10.66 -2.51 -11.59
N GLY A 86 -9.75 -1.77 -12.22
CA GLY A 86 -9.23 -0.57 -11.56
C GLY A 86 -8.05 0.09 -12.24
N LEU A 87 -7.37 0.92 -11.45
CA LEU A 87 -6.16 1.63 -11.86
C LEU A 87 -5.05 1.47 -10.84
N ILE A 88 -3.83 1.26 -11.34
CA ILE A 88 -2.59 1.43 -10.60
C ILE A 88 -1.90 2.67 -11.16
N ILE A 89 -1.55 3.60 -10.29
CA ILE A 89 -1.16 4.96 -10.64
C ILE A 89 0.26 5.21 -10.12
N ASP A 90 1.18 5.50 -11.04
CA ASP A 90 2.54 5.93 -10.73
C ASP A 90 2.54 7.45 -10.58
N VAL A 91 2.52 7.91 -9.33
CA VAL A 91 2.41 9.35 -9.01
C VAL A 91 3.78 10.04 -9.09
N TYR A 92 4.82 9.41 -8.55
CA TYR A 92 6.17 9.96 -8.47
C TYR A 92 7.20 8.82 -8.31
N PRO A 93 8.44 8.93 -8.85
CA PRO A 93 9.43 7.84 -8.79
C PRO A 93 9.80 7.34 -7.39
N ASP A 94 9.83 8.23 -6.40
CA ASP A 94 10.16 7.93 -5.00
C ASP A 94 8.90 7.79 -4.12
N CYS A 95 7.75 7.51 -4.73
CA CYS A 95 6.49 7.27 -4.03
C CYS A 95 5.97 5.88 -4.36
N GLU A 96 5.34 5.22 -3.39
CA GLU A 96 4.59 4.00 -3.69
C GLU A 96 3.43 4.30 -4.66
N THR A 97 2.96 3.26 -5.34
CA THR A 97 1.88 3.40 -6.31
C THR A 97 0.53 3.53 -5.61
N VAL A 98 -0.39 4.29 -6.21
CA VAL A 98 -1.78 4.39 -5.72
C VAL A 98 -2.63 3.37 -6.45
N HIS A 99 -3.40 2.58 -5.70
CA HIS A 99 -4.21 1.48 -6.21
C HIS A 99 -5.69 1.79 -5.99
N LEU A 100 -6.45 1.93 -7.07
CA LEU A 100 -7.90 2.06 -7.05
C LEU A 100 -8.50 0.84 -7.75
N LEU A 101 -8.49 -0.28 -7.03
CA LEU A 101 -8.90 -1.60 -7.51
C LEU A 101 -10.22 -2.00 -6.88
N PHE A 102 -11.18 -2.40 -7.70
CA PHE A 102 -12.54 -2.70 -7.27
C PHE A 102 -12.96 -4.08 -7.75
N ASN A 103 -13.63 -4.80 -6.87
CA ASN A 103 -14.20 -6.10 -7.22
C ASN A 103 -15.60 -5.97 -7.85
N ARG A 104 -16.25 -7.11 -8.15
CA ARG A 104 -17.58 -7.11 -8.80
C ARG A 104 -18.66 -6.41 -7.96
N GLN A 105 -18.52 -6.40 -6.64
CA GLN A 105 -19.43 -5.76 -5.71
C GLN A 105 -19.10 -4.28 -5.46
N GLY A 106 -18.07 -3.75 -6.14
CA GLY A 106 -17.63 -2.37 -5.98
C GLY A 106 -16.85 -2.12 -4.69
N LEU A 107 -16.41 -3.15 -3.98
CA LEU A 107 -15.52 -3.02 -2.82
C LEU A 107 -14.12 -2.67 -3.30
N LEU A 108 -13.44 -1.74 -2.63
CA LEU A 108 -12.03 -1.50 -2.84
C LEU A 108 -11.25 -2.73 -2.33
N ARG A 109 -10.70 -3.51 -3.27
CA ARG A 109 -10.12 -4.84 -3.01
C ARG A 109 -8.96 -5.11 -3.96
N GLY A 110 -7.92 -5.74 -3.42
CA GLY A 110 -6.79 -6.28 -4.17
C GLY A 110 -6.52 -7.72 -3.75
N TYR A 111 -5.83 -8.46 -4.61
CA TYR A 111 -5.37 -9.81 -4.32
C TYR A 111 -3.88 -9.86 -4.64
N ASP A 112 -3.05 -10.04 -3.62
CA ASP A 112 -1.60 -10.17 -3.79
C ASP A 112 -1.26 -11.66 -3.94
N PRO A 113 -0.82 -12.10 -5.12
CA PRO A 113 -0.53 -13.51 -5.37
C PRO A 113 0.69 -13.99 -4.56
N GLN A 114 0.50 -15.06 -3.79
CA GLN A 114 1.54 -15.70 -2.97
C GLN A 114 2.10 -16.95 -3.65
N ALA A 115 1.25 -17.69 -4.37
CA ALA A 115 1.58 -18.83 -5.20
C ALA A 115 0.50 -19.00 -6.30
N PRO A 116 0.71 -19.84 -7.33
CA PRO A 116 -0.32 -20.08 -8.34
C PRO A 116 -1.64 -20.55 -7.72
N GLY A 117 -2.70 -19.74 -7.89
CA GLY A 117 -4.03 -20.02 -7.30
C GLY A 117 -4.18 -19.71 -5.81
N TYR A 118 -3.18 -19.08 -5.18
CA TYR A 118 -3.21 -18.68 -3.77
C TYR A 118 -2.90 -17.19 -3.62
N TYR A 119 -3.80 -16.46 -2.97
CA TYR A 119 -3.76 -15.02 -2.85
C TYR A 119 -3.89 -14.57 -1.40
N THR A 120 -3.35 -13.40 -1.09
CA THR A 120 -3.73 -12.64 0.11
C THR A 120 -4.66 -11.52 -0.32
N GLU A 121 -5.84 -11.45 0.28
CA GLU A 121 -6.77 -10.38 0.00
C GLU A 121 -6.41 -9.11 0.77
N GLN A 122 -6.37 -8.00 0.04
CA GLN A 122 -6.10 -6.68 0.56
C GLN A 122 -7.38 -5.85 0.57
N GLU A 123 -7.83 -5.52 1.78
CA GLU A 123 -8.99 -4.64 2.01
C GLU A 123 -8.61 -3.18 2.27
N TYR A 124 -7.38 -2.98 2.75
CA TYR A 124 -6.84 -1.70 3.18
C TYR A 124 -5.61 -1.37 2.34
N PHE A 125 -5.70 -0.26 1.63
CA PHE A 125 -4.61 0.24 0.81
C PHE A 125 -3.88 1.33 1.58
N PHE A 126 -2.59 1.48 1.27
CA PHE A 126 -1.81 2.60 1.76
C PHE A 126 -0.78 3.00 0.72
N VAL A 127 -0.31 4.23 0.82
CA VAL A 127 0.78 4.75 0.02
C VAL A 127 1.76 5.51 0.91
N LYS A 128 3.02 5.08 0.90
CA LYS A 128 4.13 5.82 1.52
C LYS A 128 4.54 7.00 0.65
N THR A 129 4.65 8.14 1.31
CA THR A 129 4.94 9.43 0.65
C THR A 129 6.19 10.13 1.20
N GLN A 130 6.79 9.57 2.26
CA GLN A 130 7.92 10.14 3.01
C GLN A 130 9.22 10.39 2.23
N PHE A 131 9.36 9.82 1.03
CA PHE A 131 10.53 10.01 0.16
C PHE A 131 10.24 10.93 -1.03
N ALA A 132 8.99 11.33 -1.23
CA ALA A 132 8.57 12.21 -2.30
C ALA A 132 8.46 13.68 -1.81
N PRO A 133 8.49 14.67 -2.72
CA PRO A 133 8.18 16.05 -2.38
C PRO A 133 6.79 16.18 -1.72
N ILE A 134 6.62 17.16 -0.84
CA ILE A 134 5.37 17.40 -0.11
C ILE A 134 4.16 17.57 -1.04
N GLU A 135 4.37 18.14 -2.22
CA GLU A 135 3.34 18.32 -3.24
C GLU A 135 2.75 16.98 -3.73
N VAL A 136 3.54 15.89 -3.70
CA VAL A 136 3.08 14.55 -4.07
C VAL A 136 2.06 14.03 -3.06
N HIS A 137 2.36 14.16 -1.76
CA HIS A 137 1.44 13.79 -0.69
C HIS A 137 0.12 14.54 -0.81
N ILE A 138 0.19 15.87 -0.97
CA ILE A 138 -0.98 16.73 -1.17
C ILE A 138 -1.79 16.29 -2.39
N ALA A 139 -1.14 16.03 -3.52
CA ALA A 139 -1.82 15.65 -4.75
C ALA A 139 -2.52 14.29 -4.64
N ILE A 140 -1.98 13.35 -3.85
CA ILE A 140 -2.65 12.08 -3.54
C ILE A 140 -3.90 12.34 -2.69
N CYS A 141 -3.82 13.19 -1.66
CA CYS A 141 -5.00 13.60 -0.91
C CYS A 141 -6.07 14.25 -1.81
N GLU A 142 -5.67 15.12 -2.74
CA GLU A 142 -6.60 15.71 -3.72
C GLU A 142 -7.27 14.66 -4.62
N LEU A 143 -6.50 13.66 -5.09
CA LEU A 143 -7.05 12.55 -5.86
C LEU A 143 -8.10 11.77 -5.05
N LEU A 144 -7.78 11.42 -3.80
CA LEU A 144 -8.70 10.68 -2.94
C LEU A 144 -9.94 11.51 -2.57
N ARG A 145 -9.81 12.83 -2.37
CA ARG A 145 -10.95 13.74 -2.20
C ARG A 145 -11.83 13.77 -3.45
N PHE A 146 -11.22 13.88 -4.63
CA PHE A 146 -11.95 13.82 -5.90
C PHE A 146 -12.74 12.50 -6.03
N VAL A 147 -12.13 11.36 -5.70
CA VAL A 147 -12.83 10.06 -5.70
C VAL A 147 -13.99 10.05 -4.69
N LYS A 148 -13.72 10.50 -3.45
CA LYS A 148 -14.72 10.55 -2.38
C LYS A 148 -15.95 11.39 -2.76
N ASP A 149 -15.70 12.61 -3.21
CA ASP A 149 -16.75 13.62 -3.40
C ASP A 149 -17.64 13.31 -4.62
N ASN A 150 -17.10 12.61 -5.63
CA ASN A 150 -17.80 12.41 -6.90
C ASN A 150 -18.36 10.98 -7.09
N TYR A 151 -17.72 9.96 -6.49
CA TYR A 151 -18.04 8.56 -6.81
C TYR A 151 -18.19 7.67 -5.59
N MET A 152 -17.46 7.94 -4.51
CA MET A 152 -17.38 7.05 -3.34
C MET A 152 -17.51 7.82 -2.02
N PRO A 153 -18.70 8.34 -1.66
CA PRO A 153 -18.90 9.10 -0.43
C PRO A 153 -18.43 8.34 0.82
N GLY A 154 -18.56 7.01 0.82
CA GLY A 154 -18.11 6.09 1.87
C GLY A 154 -16.58 5.87 1.94
N LEU A 155 -15.76 6.49 1.09
CA LEU A 155 -14.30 6.37 1.12
C LEU A 155 -13.76 6.84 2.49
N LYS A 156 -13.09 5.93 3.19
CA LYS A 156 -12.38 6.20 4.44
C LYS A 156 -10.92 6.46 4.11
N VAL A 157 -10.36 7.53 4.67
CA VAL A 157 -8.96 7.89 4.51
C VAL A 157 -8.43 8.26 5.89
N THR A 158 -7.26 7.72 6.22
CA THR A 158 -6.47 8.08 7.40
C THR A 158 -5.11 8.53 6.93
N ASP A 159 -4.73 9.76 7.23
CA ASP A 159 -3.46 10.33 6.82
C ASP A 159 -2.56 10.55 8.04
N GLU A 160 -1.42 9.87 8.08
CA GLU A 160 -0.44 10.04 9.16
C GLU A 160 0.23 11.43 9.14
N GLY A 161 0.18 12.14 8.00
CA GLY A 161 0.63 13.52 7.87
C GLY A 161 -0.39 14.55 8.38
N TRP A 162 -1.61 14.13 8.70
CA TRP A 162 -2.75 14.95 9.12
C TRP A 162 -3.19 16.02 8.12
N TYR A 163 -2.69 16.01 6.90
CA TYR A 163 -3.06 16.95 5.85
C TYR A 163 -4.49 16.69 5.36
N TRP A 164 -4.89 15.42 5.26
CA TRP A 164 -6.24 15.04 4.86
C TRP A 164 -7.33 15.72 5.69
N GLU A 165 -7.17 15.80 7.01
CA GLU A 165 -8.16 16.40 7.90
C GLU A 165 -8.00 17.93 8.02
N THR A 166 -6.76 18.42 8.02
CA THR A 166 -6.47 19.82 8.36
C THR A 166 -6.30 20.73 7.15
N GLY A 167 -5.83 20.21 6.02
CA GLY A 167 -5.34 21.00 4.90
C GLY A 167 -4.07 21.83 5.20
N ASP A 168 -3.43 21.61 6.35
CA ASP A 168 -2.30 22.41 6.82
C ASP A 168 -0.99 21.91 6.21
N ARG A 169 -0.54 22.62 5.17
CA ARG A 169 0.72 22.34 4.47
C ARG A 169 1.94 22.54 5.37
N GLU A 170 1.93 23.51 6.27
CA GLU A 170 3.08 23.80 7.13
C GLU A 170 3.27 22.67 8.16
N LYS A 171 2.17 22.21 8.75
CA LYS A 171 2.17 21.04 9.64
C LYS A 171 2.68 19.78 8.95
N LEU A 172 2.22 19.52 7.73
CA LEU A 172 2.71 18.39 6.91
C LEU A 172 4.22 18.53 6.63
N ALA A 173 4.69 19.73 6.26
CA ALA A 173 6.10 19.98 6.00
C ALA A 173 6.98 19.73 7.23
N MET A 174 6.55 20.22 8.40
CA MET A 174 7.26 19.98 9.66
C MET A 174 7.32 18.48 9.99
N HIS A 175 6.22 17.76 9.80
CA HIS A 175 6.15 16.33 10.10
C HIS A 175 7.03 15.50 9.16
N LEU A 176 6.94 15.72 7.86
CA LEU A 176 7.81 15.07 6.87
C LEU A 176 9.28 15.36 7.13
N GLY A 177 9.64 16.63 7.39
CA GLY A 177 11.01 17.01 7.71
C GLY A 177 11.56 16.29 8.94
N PHE A 178 10.76 16.23 10.02
CA PHE A 178 11.12 15.50 11.23
C PHE A 178 11.40 14.01 10.97
N ILE A 179 10.53 13.35 10.19
CA ILE A 179 10.69 11.94 9.84
C ILE A 179 11.93 11.74 8.95
N SER A 180 12.14 12.59 7.95
CA SER A 180 13.32 12.52 7.07
C SER A 180 14.63 12.69 7.86
N ASP A 181 14.68 13.62 8.82
CA ASP A 181 15.87 13.83 9.64
C ASP A 181 16.15 12.65 10.57
N LYS A 182 15.11 12.08 11.19
CA LYS A 182 15.25 10.89 12.03
C LYS A 182 15.68 9.66 11.23
N MET A 183 15.17 9.49 10.00
CA MET A 183 15.62 8.40 9.12
C MET A 183 17.09 8.56 8.74
N ARG A 184 17.54 9.79 8.47
CA ARG A 184 18.95 10.08 8.14
C ARG A 184 19.88 9.73 9.31
N GLU A 185 19.56 10.19 10.51
CA GLU A 185 20.31 9.90 11.74
C GLU A 185 20.40 8.39 12.00
N LEU A 186 19.29 7.66 11.86
CA LEU A 186 19.26 6.21 12.00
C LEU A 186 20.10 5.50 10.94
N MET A 187 20.05 5.96 9.68
CA MET A 187 20.79 5.37 8.58
C MET A 187 22.30 5.58 8.75
N GLU A 188 22.72 6.77 9.16
CA GLU A 188 24.13 7.09 9.47
C GLU A 188 24.65 6.23 10.62
N THR A 189 23.86 6.08 11.69
CA THR A 189 24.21 5.23 12.84
C THR A 189 24.36 3.77 12.42
N LYS A 190 23.41 3.24 11.64
CA LYS A 190 23.44 1.86 11.14
C LYS A 190 24.60 1.60 10.20
N LEU A 191 24.95 2.58 9.36
CA LEU A 191 26.09 2.47 8.46
C LEU A 191 27.40 2.37 9.24
N GLU A 192 27.54 3.14 10.32
CA GLU A 192 28.74 3.11 11.15
C GLU A 192 28.86 1.82 11.95
N GLU A 193 27.75 1.33 12.54
CA GLU A 193 27.68 -0.01 13.15
C GLU A 193 28.10 -1.11 12.15
N PHE A 194 27.62 -1.02 10.91
CA PHE A 194 27.94 -1.99 9.87
C PHE A 194 29.41 -1.94 9.43
N LYS A 195 29.99 -0.74 9.27
CA LYS A 195 31.43 -0.59 8.99
C LYS A 195 32.29 -1.16 10.12
N GLN A 196 31.91 -0.91 11.38
CA GLN A 196 32.62 -1.46 12.52
C GLN A 196 32.58 -3.00 12.49
N PHE A 197 31.40 -3.58 12.29
CA PHE A 197 31.24 -5.04 12.12
C PHE A 197 32.13 -5.61 11.00
N LEU A 198 32.20 -4.93 9.86
CA LEU A 198 33.05 -5.36 8.74
C LEU A 198 34.54 -5.29 9.10
N SER A 199 34.98 -4.20 9.75
CA SER A 199 36.36 -4.04 10.18
C SER A 199 36.80 -5.11 11.19
N GLU A 200 35.91 -5.50 12.10
CA GLU A 200 36.15 -6.56 13.09
C GLU A 200 36.23 -7.95 12.44
N LYS A 201 35.43 -8.20 11.39
CA LYS A 201 35.32 -9.52 10.75
C LYS A 201 36.34 -9.77 9.63
N TYR A 202 36.75 -8.74 8.90
CA TYR A 202 37.59 -8.86 7.70
C TYR A 202 38.92 -8.10 7.76
N GLY A 203 39.20 -7.35 8.83
CA GLY A 203 40.41 -6.53 8.95
C GLY A 203 40.34 -5.26 8.07
N SER A 204 41.49 -4.64 7.77
CA SER A 204 41.58 -3.34 7.08
C SER A 204 41.34 -3.40 5.56
N ASP A 205 40.99 -4.56 4.99
CA ASP A 205 40.58 -4.63 3.59
C ASP A 205 39.15 -4.09 3.47
N GLU A 206 39.05 -2.77 3.26
CA GLU A 206 37.76 -2.07 3.10
C GLU A 206 36.95 -2.68 1.95
N PRO A 207 35.80 -3.31 2.21
CA PRO A 207 34.87 -3.63 1.14
C PRO A 207 34.36 -2.31 0.54
N ARG A 208 34.40 -2.19 -0.79
CA ARG A 208 33.77 -1.08 -1.51
C ARG A 208 32.26 -1.15 -1.35
N ILE A 209 31.72 -0.39 -0.40
CA ILE A 209 30.27 -0.22 -0.24
C ILE A 209 29.85 0.95 -1.13
N GLU A 210 29.20 0.63 -2.25
CA GLU A 210 28.57 1.64 -3.11
C GLU A 210 27.10 1.84 -2.67
N MET A 211 26.82 2.97 -2.04
CA MET A 211 25.46 3.38 -1.65
C MET A 211 24.66 3.82 -2.89
N GLY A 212 23.45 3.29 -3.06
CA GLY A 212 22.49 3.75 -4.08
C GLY A 212 22.52 3.02 -5.42
N LYS A 213 23.31 1.94 -5.59
CA LYS A 213 23.09 1.03 -6.72
C LYS A 213 21.82 0.23 -6.50
N LYS A 214 20.88 0.28 -7.46
CA LYS A 214 19.80 -0.71 -7.57
C LYS A 214 20.44 -2.08 -7.61
N ILE A 215 20.16 -2.91 -6.60
CA ILE A 215 20.45 -4.34 -6.69
C ILE A 215 19.46 -4.86 -7.73
N GLU A 216 19.97 -5.18 -8.92
CA GLU A 216 19.20 -5.94 -9.90
C GLU A 216 19.04 -7.36 -9.36
N VAL A 217 18.01 -7.56 -8.55
CA VAL A 217 17.51 -8.89 -8.25
C VAL A 217 16.82 -9.35 -9.53
N ARG A 218 17.52 -10.16 -10.33
CA ARG A 218 16.86 -10.88 -11.43
C ARG A 218 15.69 -11.65 -10.84
N ASP A 219 14.53 -11.54 -11.48
CA ASP A 219 13.41 -12.39 -11.10
C ASP A 219 13.88 -13.84 -11.12
N PRO A 220 13.67 -14.58 -10.02
CA PRO A 220 14.09 -15.95 -9.98
C PRO A 220 13.32 -16.77 -11.03
N PRO A 221 13.91 -17.82 -11.62
CA PRO A 221 13.36 -18.54 -12.77
C PRO A 221 11.91 -19.03 -12.59
N TRP A 222 11.46 -19.24 -11.35
CA TRP A 222 10.09 -19.68 -11.04
C TRP A 222 9.01 -18.59 -11.20
N LYS A 223 9.37 -17.33 -11.51
CA LYS A 223 8.42 -16.26 -11.84
C LYS A 223 8.06 -16.18 -13.33
N GLU A 224 8.76 -16.90 -14.21
CA GLU A 224 8.52 -16.84 -15.67
C GLU A 224 7.14 -17.40 -16.08
N ASP A 225 6.53 -18.27 -15.25
CA ASP A 225 5.24 -18.91 -15.51
C ASP A 225 4.05 -18.25 -14.77
N TRP A 226 4.26 -17.08 -14.14
CA TRP A 226 3.17 -16.36 -13.48
C TRP A 226 2.31 -15.65 -14.51
N GLY A 227 1.02 -15.99 -14.56
CA GLY A 227 0.02 -15.16 -15.23
C GLY A 227 -0.25 -15.45 -16.70
N GLN A 228 -0.22 -16.72 -17.13
CA GLN A 228 -1.25 -17.09 -18.10
C GLN A 228 -2.59 -17.07 -17.36
N SER A 229 -3.19 -15.88 -17.32
CA SER A 229 -4.64 -15.74 -17.14
C SER A 229 -5.28 -16.86 -17.92
N ALA A 230 -6.15 -17.64 -17.28
CA ALA A 230 -6.98 -18.59 -18.00
C ALA A 230 -7.72 -17.78 -19.05
N GLY A 231 -7.23 -17.81 -20.29
CA GLY A 231 -7.84 -17.14 -21.42
C GLY A 231 -9.31 -17.53 -21.45
N GLU A 232 -10.14 -16.59 -21.88
CA GLU A 232 -11.58 -16.77 -22.05
C GLU A 232 -11.86 -18.17 -22.65
N ASN A 233 -12.49 -19.03 -21.83
CA ASN A 233 -13.21 -20.22 -22.28
C ASN A 233 -14.70 -19.95 -22.09
#